data_AF-A0A6I1ZD84-F1
#
_entry.id   AF-A0A6I1ZD84-F1
#
_cell.length_a   1.000
_cell.length_b   1.000
_cell.length_c   1.000
_cell.angle_alpha   90.00
_cell.angle_beta   90.00
_cell.angle_gamma   90.00
#
_symmetry.space_group_name_H-M   'P 1'
#
loop_
_entity.id
_entity.type
_entity.pdbx_description
1 polymer ?
#
loop_
_entity_poly.entity_id
_entity_poly.type
_entity_poly.pdbx_seq_one_letter_code
_entity_poly.pdbx_strand_id
1 'polypeptide(L)' 'MKEVESLIERAKKYLRSAKVLIEEGDFESSVSRAYYAMF' A
#
# COMPACT_ATOMS: atom_id res chain seq x y z
N MET A 1 -12.32 16.17 -7.69
CA MET A 1 -10.85 15.96 -7.80
C MET A 1 -10.20 15.62 -6.46
N LYS A 2 -10.45 16.36 -5.36
CA LYS A 2 -9.88 16.09 -4.03
C LYS A 2 -10.03 14.64 -3.53
N GLU A 3 -11.16 14.00 -3.81
CA GLU A 3 -11.41 12.61 -3.40
C GLU A 3 -10.52 11.61 -4.14
N VAL A 4 -10.38 11.77 -5.45
CA VAL A 4 -9.46 10.97 -6.28
C VAL A 4 -8.02 11.14 -5.80
N GLU A 5 -7.59 12.37 -5.54
CA GLU A 5 -6.25 12.65 -5.00
C GLU A 5 -6.03 11.97 -3.65
N SER A 6 -7.02 12.02 -2.75
CA SER A 6 -6.96 11.34 -1.45
C SER A 6 -6.86 9.82 -1.59
N LEU A 7 -7.60 9.21 -2.52
CA LEU A 7 -7.53 7.77 -2.80
C LEU A 7 -6.15 7.39 -3.34
N ILE A 8 -5.61 8.17 -4.29
CA ILE A 8 -4.27 7.96 -4.84
C ILE A 8 -3.19 8.08 -3.75
N GLU A 9 -3.29 9.04 -2.85
CA GLU A 9 -2.35 9.18 -1.74
C GLU A 9 -2.43 8.00 -0.74
N ARG A 10 -3.63 7.48 -0.50
CA ARG A 10 -3.81 6.26 0.32
C ARG A 10 -3.18 5.04 -0.35
N ALA A 11 -3.41 4.84 -1.65
CA ALA A 11 -2.78 3.74 -2.41
C ALA A 11 -1.25 3.81 -2.34
N LYS A 12 -0.66 5.00 -2.55
CA LYS A 12 0.79 5.20 -2.43
C LYS A 12 1.32 4.89 -1.03
N LYS A 13 0.58 5.23 0.03
CA LYS A 13 0.96 4.89 1.42
C LYS A 13 1.05 3.38 1.60
N TYR A 14 0.05 2.63 1.13
CA TYR A 14 0.07 1.17 1.23
C TYR A 14 1.22 0.54 0.44
N LEU A 15 1.51 1.02 -0.78
CA LEU A 15 2.65 0.53 -1.57
C LEU A 15 4.00 0.79 -0.88
N ARG A 16 4.17 1.95 -0.23
CA ARG A 16 5.38 2.22 0.57
C ARG A 16 5.51 1.25 1.73
N SER A 17 4.43 0.99 2.46
CA SER A 17 4.44 0.00 3.55
C SER A 17 4.70 -1.41 3.05
N ALA A 18 4.12 -1.81 1.91
CA ALA A 18 4.37 -3.11 1.31
C ALA A 18 5.86 -3.33 0.99
N LYS A 19 6.55 -2.28 0.52
CA LYS A 19 8.00 -2.33 0.26
C LYS A 19 8.81 -2.55 1.54
N VAL A 20 8.50 -1.84 2.61
CA VAL A 20 9.16 -2.03 3.92
C VAL A 20 8.98 -3.47 4.42
N LEU A 21 7.76 -4.00 4.32
CA LEU A 21 7.45 -5.37 4.76
C LEU A 21 8.22 -6.43 3.96
N ILE A 22 8.47 -6.20 2.66
CA ILE A 22 9.33 -7.07 1.84
C ILE A 22 10.77 -7.07 2.37
N GLU A 23 11.29 -5.89 2.72
CA GLU A 23 12.65 -5.73 3.26
C GLU A 23 12.80 -6.40 4.66
N GLU A 24 11.71 -6.47 5.43
CA GLU A 24 11.64 -7.13 6.74
C GLU A 24 11.31 -8.64 6.66
N GLY A 25 10.98 -9.16 5.48
CA GLY A 25 10.60 -10.56 5.27
C GLY A 25 9.15 -10.90 5.67
N ASP A 26 8.33 -9.90 6.01
CA ASP A 26 6.90 -10.08 6.27
C ASP A 26 6.08 -10.03 4.97
N PHE A 27 6.13 -11.15 4.24
CA PHE A 27 5.48 -11.25 2.93
C PHE A 27 3.95 -11.29 3.02
N GLU A 28 3.39 -11.89 4.08
CA GLU A 28 1.93 -11.99 4.26
C GLU A 28 1.32 -10.59 4.44
N SER A 29 1.90 -9.78 5.34
CA SER A 29 1.47 -8.39 5.51
C SER A 29 1.71 -7.58 4.24
N SER A 30 2.82 -7.81 3.52
CA SER A 30 3.11 -7.09 2.28
C SER A 30 2.04 -7.32 1.21
N VAL A 31 1.63 -8.57 1.00
CA VAL A 31 0.55 -8.92 0.06
C VAL A 31 -0.77 -8.25 0.46
N SER A 32 -1.09 -8.22 1.76
CA SER A 32 -2.27 -7.50 2.27
C SER A 32 -2.21 -5.99 1.95
N ARG A 33 -1.04 -5.35 2.14
CA ARG A 33 -0.85 -3.94 1.78
C ARG A 33 -0.98 -3.70 0.28
N ALA A 34 -0.43 -4.58 -0.56
CA ALA A 34 -0.57 -4.48 -2.01
C ALA A 34 -2.04 -4.60 -2.45
N TYR A 35 -2.80 -5.52 -1.86
CA TYR A 35 -4.24 -5.66 -2.11
C TYR A 35 -5.01 -4.37 -1.79
N TYR A 36 -4.80 -3.79 -0.60
CA TYR A 36 -5.46 -2.54 -0.20
C TYR A 36 -4.96 -1.30 -0.94
N ALA A 37 -3.85 -1.37 -1.67
CA ALA A 37 -3.45 -0.30 -2.58
C ALA A 37 -4.26 -0.31 -3.88
N MET A 38 -4.78 -1.47 -4.29
CA MET A 38 -5.57 -1.65 -5.51
C MET A 38 -7.06 -1.41 -5.30
N PHE A 39 -7.57 -1.63 -4.08
CA PHE A 39 -8.96 -1.41 -3.68
C PHE A 39 -9.19 0.01 -3.15
#